data_AF-A0A4V6PGB1-F1
#
_entry.id   AF-A0A4V6PGB1-F1
#
_cell.length_a   1.000
_cell.length_b   1.000
_cell.length_c   1.000
_cell.angle_alpha   90.00
_cell.angle_beta   90.00
_cell.angle_gamma   90.00
#
_symmetry.space_group_name_H-M   'P 1'
#
loop_
_entity.id
_entity.type
_entity.pdbx_description
1 polymer ?
#
loop_
_entity_poly.entity_id
_entity_poly.type
_entity_poly.pdbx_seq_one_letter_code
_entity_poly.pdbx_strand_id
1 'polypeptide(L)'
;MDLLEAGRAATELAHGLDISTQTVYTWRRQDRIDRGLEPGLTSGEKAELAVARRRIAELETELQATRRAIKPVRGSSADRSPPDRSTGCGPSVRASRTPIPAWSPFLRASATSRPSW
;
A
#
# COMPACT_ATOMS: atom_id res chain seq x y z
N MET A 1 15.10 -31.12 15.44
CA MET A 1 16.54 -31.49 15.42
C MET A 1 16.84 -32.54 16.49
N ASP A 2 16.80 -33.82 16.15
CA ASP A 2 16.85 -34.94 17.12
C ASP A 2 18.27 -35.30 17.59
N LEU A 3 19.31 -34.79 16.90
CA LEU A 3 20.70 -35.15 17.18
C LEU A 3 21.24 -34.52 18.48
N LEU A 4 20.72 -33.36 18.89
CA LEU A 4 21.05 -32.73 20.18
C LEU A 4 20.26 -33.35 21.34
N GLU A 5 19.03 -33.83 21.08
CA GLU A 5 18.24 -34.62 22.03
C GLU A 5 18.90 -35.99 22.29
N ALA A 6 19.53 -36.57 21.25
CA ALA A 6 20.37 -37.76 21.35
C ALA A 6 21.70 -37.55 22.10
N GLY A 7 21.89 -36.42 22.80
CA GLY A 7 23.02 -36.17 23.70
C GLY A 7 24.33 -35.72 23.03
N ARG A 8 24.35 -35.45 21.72
CA ARG A 8 25.54 -34.89 21.05
C ARG A 8 25.75 -33.44 21.46
N ALA A 9 26.99 -33.06 21.76
CA ALA A 9 27.32 -31.68 22.10
C ALA A 9 27.19 -30.78 20.85
N ALA A 10 26.72 -29.54 21.02
CA ALA A 10 26.60 -28.57 19.92
C ALA A 10 27.94 -28.35 19.19
N THR A 11 29.06 -28.45 19.91
CA THR A 11 30.42 -28.36 19.38
C THR A 11 30.76 -29.48 18.40
N GLU A 12 30.35 -30.72 18.67
CA GLU A 12 30.59 -31.84 17.76
C GLU A 12 29.81 -31.72 16.46
N LEU A 13 28.56 -31.23 16.55
CA LEU A 13 27.75 -30.98 15.36
C LEU A 13 28.31 -29.81 14.55
N ALA A 14 28.77 -28.76 15.21
CA ALA A 14 29.44 -27.63 14.58
C ALA A 14 30.69 -28.08 13.81
N HIS A 15 31.54 -28.91 14.42
CA HIS A 15 32.71 -29.49 13.76
C HIS A 15 32.34 -30.44 12.61
N GLY A 16 31.36 -31.32 12.80
CA GLY A 16 30.93 -32.26 11.76
C GLY A 16 30.27 -31.60 10.55
N LEU A 17 29.69 -30.41 10.73
CA LEU A 17 29.05 -29.62 9.68
C LEU A 17 29.91 -28.47 9.17
N ASP A 18 31.11 -28.26 9.73
CA ASP A 18 31.99 -27.11 9.48
C ASP A 18 31.29 -25.75 9.57
N ILE A 19 30.46 -25.59 10.62
CA ILE A 19 29.74 -24.35 10.91
C ILE A 19 30.06 -23.86 12.32
N SER A 20 29.75 -22.60 12.59
CA SER A 20 29.87 -22.08 13.96
C SER A 20 28.88 -22.75 14.92
N THR A 21 29.30 -22.99 16.16
CA THR A 21 28.42 -23.47 17.23
C THR A 21 27.23 -22.52 17.46
N GLN A 22 27.42 -21.22 17.22
CA GLN A 22 26.37 -20.22 17.30
C GLN A 22 25.20 -20.52 16.35
N THR A 23 25.51 -20.94 15.12
CA THR A 23 24.50 -21.33 14.11
C THR A 23 23.66 -22.51 14.61
N VAL A 24 24.30 -23.50 15.22
CA VAL A 24 23.62 -24.67 15.81
C VAL A 24 22.65 -24.23 16.92
N TYR A 25 23.05 -23.30 17.79
CA TYR A 25 22.16 -22.75 18.81
C TYR A 25 20.98 -21.97 18.21
N THR A 26 21.20 -21.18 17.17
CA THR A 26 20.13 -20.46 16.48
C THR A 26 19.11 -21.41 15.88
N TRP A 27 19.56 -22.48 15.21
CA TRP A 27 18.66 -23.50 14.67
C TRP A 27 17.90 -24.26 15.76
N ARG A 28 18.56 -24.60 16.87
CA ARG A 28 17.88 -25.22 18.02
C ARG A 28 16.77 -24.32 18.57
N ARG A 29 17.06 -23.03 18.74
CA ARG A 29 16.06 -22.07 19.22
C ARG A 29 14.88 -21.97 18.26
N GLN A 30 15.14 -21.91 16.94
CA GLN A 30 14.06 -21.87 15.95
C GLN A 30 13.24 -23.16 15.96
N ASP A 31 13.86 -24.34 16.07
CA ASP A 31 13.15 -25.63 16.19
C ASP A 31 12.24 -25.67 17.43
N ARG A 32 12.67 -25.07 18.55
CA ARG A 32 11.82 -24.91 19.74
C ARG A 32 10.64 -23.97 19.50
N ILE A 33 10.86 -22.85 18.82
CA ILE A 33 9.80 -21.91 18.44
C ILE A 33 8.81 -22.59 17.49
N ASP A 34 9.30 -23.32 16.49
CA ASP A 34 8.48 -24.03 15.49
C ASP A 34 7.64 -25.14 16.15
N ARG A 35 8.13 -25.73 17.24
CA ARG A 35 7.38 -26.68 18.08
C ARG A 35 6.46 -26.02 19.12
N GLY A 36 6.44 -24.69 19.21
CA GLY A 36 5.66 -23.95 20.20
C GLY A 36 6.19 -24.04 21.64
N LEU A 37 7.43 -24.50 21.83
CA LEU A 37 8.08 -24.62 23.14
C LEU A 37 8.68 -23.30 23.64
N GLU A 38 8.91 -22.35 22.74
CA GLU A 38 9.34 -21.00 23.04
C GLU A 38 8.51 -19.99 22.24
N PRO A 39 8.23 -18.80 22.79
CA PRO A 39 7.55 -17.75 22.05
C PRO A 39 8.45 -17.20 20.93
N GLY A 40 7.87 -16.98 19.76
CA GLY A 40 8.54 -16.37 18.62
C GLY A 40 7.79 -16.63 17.32
N LEU A 41 8.29 -16.02 16.24
CA LEU A 41 7.82 -16.31 14.88
C LEU A 41 8.38 -17.66 14.42
N THR A 42 7.47 -18.54 14.05
CA THR A 42 7.80 -19.80 13.40
C THR A 42 8.42 -19.55 12.03
N SER A 43 9.16 -20.53 11.54
CA SER A 43 9.76 -20.48 10.21
C SER A 43 8.71 -20.33 9.10
N GLY A 44 7.52 -20.93 9.28
CA GLY A 44 6.38 -20.80 8.37
C GLY A 44 5.84 -19.37 8.33
N GLU A 45 5.55 -18.78 9.50
CA GLU A 45 5.07 -17.39 9.59
C GLU A 45 6.09 -16.40 9.01
N LYS A 46 7.39 -16.65 9.18
CA LYS A 46 8.44 -15.83 8.55
C LYS A 46 8.40 -15.92 7.02
N ALA A 47 8.18 -17.12 6.48
CA ALA A 47 8.09 -17.32 5.04
C ALA A 47 6.85 -16.61 4.46
N GLU A 48 5.70 -16.74 5.11
CA GLU A 48 4.47 -16.03 4.72
C GLU A 48 4.64 -14.51 4.80
N LEU A 49 5.28 -14.01 5.87
CA LEU A 49 5.58 -12.59 6.00
C LEU A 49 6.49 -12.09 4.88
N ALA A 50 7.47 -12.88 4.46
CA ALA A 50 8.33 -12.54 3.33
C ALA A 50 7.57 -12.49 2.00
N VAL A 51 6.67 -13.45 1.75
CA VAL A 51 5.79 -13.47 0.58
C VAL A 51 4.86 -12.26 0.57
N ALA A 52 4.24 -11.94 1.70
CA ALA A 52 3.36 -10.78 1.84
C ALA A 52 4.11 -9.47 1.57
N ARG A 53 5.29 -9.29 2.17
CA ARG A 53 6.14 -8.11 1.95
C ARG A 53 6.54 -7.96 0.49
N ARG A 54 6.91 -9.06 -0.17
CA ARG A 54 7.20 -9.05 -1.61
C ARG A 54 5.99 -8.60 -2.41
N ARG A 55 4.81 -9.15 -2.12
CA ARG A 55 3.59 -8.81 -2.85
C ARG A 55 3.21 -7.34 -2.66
N ILE A 56 3.37 -6.80 -1.46
CA ILE A 56 3.16 -5.37 -1.18
C ILE A 56 4.11 -4.52 -2.02
N ALA A 57 5.41 -4.85 -2.03
CA ALA A 57 6.39 -4.11 -2.83
C ALA A 57 6.04 -4.14 -4.33
N GLU A 58 5.66 -5.30 -4.87
CA GLU A 58 5.19 -5.43 -6.25
C GLU A 58 3.98 -4.51 -6.53
N LEU A 59 2.95 -4.59 -5.69
CA LEU A 59 1.74 -3.75 -5.85
C LEU A 59 2.05 -2.26 -5.73
N GLU A 60 2.94 -1.87 -4.83
CA GLU A 60 3.38 -0.48 -4.71
C GLU A 60 4.11 -0.01 -5.97
N THR A 61 4.93 -0.85 -6.61
CA THR A 61 5.57 -0.51 -7.88
C THR A 61 4.56 -0.33 -9.02
N GLU A 62 3.55 -1.20 -9.10
CA GLU A 62 2.46 -1.10 -10.09
C GLU A 62 1.64 0.20 -9.89
N LEU A 63 1.32 0.54 -8.64
CA LEU A 63 0.64 1.79 -8.30
C LEU A 63 1.46 3.01 -8.66
N GLN A 64 2.78 2.99 -8.41
CA GLN A 64 3.66 4.11 -8.77
C GLN A 64 3.76 4.27 -10.29
N ALA A 65 3.86 3.17 -11.05
CA ALA A 65 3.86 3.22 -12.52
C ALA A 65 2.54 3.81 -13.06
N THR A 66 1.40 3.34 -12.53
CA THR A 66 0.07 3.84 -12.91
C THR A 66 -0.08 5.33 -12.61
N ARG A 67 0.33 5.76 -11.41
CA ARG A 67 0.32 7.18 -11.01
C ARG A 67 1.18 8.05 -11.92
N ARG A 68 2.37 7.57 -12.31
CA ARG A 68 3.25 8.28 -13.26
C ARG A 68 2.61 8.41 -14.63
N ALA A 69 1.94 7.38 -15.13
CA ALA A 69 1.26 7.38 -16.42
C ALA A 69 0.06 8.34 -16.46
N ILE A 70 -0.69 8.45 -15.36
CA ILE A 70 -1.81 9.41 -15.24
C ILE A 70 -1.30 10.86 -15.12
N LYS A 71 -0.05 11.07 -14.66
CA LYS A 71 0.46 12.38 -14.27
C LYS A 71 0.63 13.42 -15.41
N PRO A 72 0.70 13.14 -16.73
CA PRO A 72 0.73 14.20 -17.74
C PRO A 72 -0.58 14.27 -18.53
N VAL A 73 -1.55 15.05 -18.03
CA VAL A 73 -2.60 15.66 -18.88
C VAL A 73 -2.86 17.13 -18.50
N ARG A 74 -1.80 17.87 -18.24
CA ARG A 74 -1.85 19.35 -18.19
C ARG A 74 -0.61 19.89 -18.89
N GLY A 75 -0.70 19.98 -20.21
CA GLY A 75 0.41 20.49 -21.03
C GLY A 75 0.22 20.49 -22.54
N SER A 76 -0.93 20.05 -23.07
CA SER A 76 -1.22 20.11 -24.52
C SER A 76 -2.46 20.93 -24.88
N SER A 77 -3.15 21.52 -23.89
CA SER A 77 -4.24 22.47 -24.14
C SER A 77 -3.80 23.94 -24.22
N ALA A 78 -2.49 24.21 -24.20
CA ALA A 78 -1.93 25.57 -24.19
C ALA A 78 -1.55 26.11 -25.58
N ASP A 79 -2.03 25.49 -26.67
CA ASP A 79 -1.99 26.09 -28.01
C ASP A 79 -3.39 26.46 -28.54
N ARG A 80 -4.43 26.44 -27.69
CA ARG A 80 -5.65 27.19 -28.01
C ARG A 80 -5.44 28.66 -27.67
N SER A 81 -4.72 29.35 -28.55
CA SER A 81 -4.89 30.81 -28.68
C SER A 81 -6.40 31.08 -28.83
N PRO A 82 -7.01 31.93 -27.98
CA PRO A 82 -8.40 32.30 -28.16
C PRO A 82 -8.55 33.00 -29.52
N PRO A 83 -9.62 32.74 -30.31
CA PRO A 83 -9.85 33.55 -31.50
C PRO A 83 -10.01 35.01 -31.09
N ASP A 84 -9.34 35.90 -31.82
CA ASP A 84 -9.40 37.34 -31.67
C ASP A 84 -10.86 37.80 -31.67
N ARG A 85 -11.29 38.42 -30.56
CA ARG A 85 -12.62 39.00 -30.39
C ARG A 85 -12.58 40.45 -30.83
N SER A 86 -12.38 40.67 -32.13
CA SER A 86 -12.33 41.99 -32.74
C SER A 86 -13.34 42.15 -33.87
N THR A 87 -14.56 41.59 -33.76
CA THR A 87 -15.70 42.13 -34.53
C THR A 87 -17.03 41.67 -33.96
N GLY A 88 -17.93 42.63 -33.67
CA GLY A 88 -19.35 42.35 -33.45
C GLY A 88 -19.93 43.03 -32.22
N CYS A 89 -20.27 44.31 -32.37
CA CYS A 89 -21.23 44.98 -31.48
C CYS A 89 -22.61 44.36 -31.74
N GLY A 90 -23.06 43.45 -30.87
CA GLY A 90 -24.41 42.90 -30.84
C GLY A 90 -25.21 43.52 -29.69
N PRO A 91 -26.53 43.74 -29.83
CA PRO A 91 -27.28 44.51 -28.86
C PRO A 91 -27.39 43.76 -27.53
N SER A 92 -27.23 44.53 -26.44
CA SER A 92 -27.45 44.07 -25.07
C SER A 92 -28.89 43.61 -24.87
N VAL A 93 -29.11 42.30 -24.81
CA VAL A 93 -30.38 41.73 -24.36
C VAL A 93 -30.33 41.62 -22.83
N ARG A 94 -31.14 42.44 -22.17
CA ARG A 94 -31.34 42.43 -20.72
C ARG A 94 -31.88 41.06 -20.29
N ALA A 95 -31.05 40.25 -19.63
CA ALA A 95 -31.49 39.02 -19.00
C ALA A 95 -32.45 39.38 -17.85
N SER A 96 -33.74 39.08 -18.03
CA SER A 96 -34.70 39.05 -16.95
C SER A 96 -34.30 37.92 -15.99
N ARG A 97 -34.01 38.27 -14.73
CA ARG A 97 -33.89 37.31 -13.63
C ARG A 97 -35.24 36.62 -13.45
N THR A 98 -35.41 35.42 -13.97
CA THR A 98 -36.51 34.55 -13.54
C THR A 98 -36.16 33.95 -12.18
N PRO A 99 -37.06 33.97 -11.19
CA PRO A 99 -36.83 33.32 -9.90
C PRO A 99 -36.84 31.79 -10.06
N ILE A 100 -35.98 31.12 -9.32
CA ILE A 100 -35.90 29.66 -9.25
C ILE A 100 -37.18 29.13 -8.56
N PRO A 101 -37.95 28.21 -9.16
CA PRO A 101 -39.10 27.60 -8.51
C PRO A 101 -38.65 26.69 -7.34
N ALA A 102 -39.42 26.72 -6.25
CA ALA A 102 -39.09 26.11 -4.96
C ALA A 102 -38.94 24.57 -4.95
N TRP A 103 -39.08 23.90 -6.09
CA TRP A 103 -39.04 22.44 -6.21
C TRP A 103 -37.78 21.98 -6.97
N SER A 104 -36.62 22.54 -6.63
CA SER A 104 -35.33 22.07 -7.17
C SER A 104 -34.75 20.97 -6.27
N PRO A 105 -34.46 19.76 -6.78
CA PRO A 105 -34.08 18.58 -5.99
C PRO A 105 -32.62 18.58 -5.48
N PHE A 106 -31.88 19.68 -5.63
CA PHE A 106 -30.45 19.79 -5.33
C PHE A 106 -30.10 20.38 -3.95
N LEU A 107 -31.07 20.50 -3.04
CA LEU A 107 -30.80 20.75 -1.62
C LEU A 107 -30.92 19.43 -0.84
N ARG A 108 -29.90 18.58 -0.93
CA ARG A 108 -29.77 17.44 -0.02
C ARG A 108 -28.99 17.90 1.22
N ALA A 109 -29.71 17.96 2.33
CA ALA A 109 -29.24 18.31 3.66
C ALA A 109 -27.97 17.55 4.06
N SER A 110 -26.94 18.28 4.48
CA SER A 110 -25.78 17.74 5.18
C SER A 110 -25.99 17.87 6.69
N ALA A 111 -26.47 16.80 7.32
CA ALA A 111 -26.38 16.63 8.76
C ALA A 111 -26.29 15.12 9.09
N THR A 112 -25.08 14.57 9.02
CA THR A 112 -24.80 13.27 9.65
C THR A 112 -23.67 13.47 10.65
N SER A 113 -24.03 13.10 11.88
CA SER A 113 -23.27 13.19 13.11
C SER A 113 -21.89 12.53 12.99
N ARG A 114 -20.88 13.16 13.61
CA ARG A 114 -19.57 12.57 13.90
C ARG A 114 -19.73 11.43 14.91
N PRO A 115 -19.18 10.23 14.68
CA PRO A 115 -18.90 9.32 15.77
C PRO A 115 -17.53 9.64 16.38
N SER A 116 -17.49 9.72 17.71
CA SER A 116 -16.30 9.70 18.54
C SER A 116 -15.84 8.25 18.71
N TRP A 117 -14.62 7.91 18.25
CA TRP A 117 -13.69 6.97 18.88
C TRP A 117 -12.27 7.39 18.46
#